data_AF-A0A672FNW7-F1
#
_entry.id   AF-A0A672FNW7-F1
#
_cell.length_a   1.000
_cell.length_b   1.000
_cell.length_c   1.000
_cell.angle_alpha   90.00
_cell.angle_beta   90.00
_cell.angle_gamma   90.00
#
_symmetry.space_group_name_H-M   'P 1'
#
loop_
_entity.id
_entity.type
_entity.pdbx_description
1 polymer ?
#
loop_
_entity_poly.entity_id
_entity_poly.type
_entity_poly.pdbx_seq_one_letter_code
_entity_poly.pdbx_strand_id
1 'polypeptide(L)'
;MSRSYNDELQYLDKISSNCWRIKKGFVPNMQVEGNFYVNEPLEKLMFEELRNACRGGGESRSDPQHPSRETRRPFTLTPPQKSIGLPDVHSGYGFAIGNMAAFDMSNPTPLCPPGGVGFDINCGVRLLRTNLDECDVQPVKEQLAQSLFDHIPVGVGSKGVIPMNAK
;
A
#
# COMPACT_ATOMS: atom_id res chain seq x y z
N MET A 1 -9.57 -14.38 20.50
CA MET A 1 -8.35 -15.16 20.80
C MET A 1 -7.26 -14.74 19.83
N SER A 2 -6.07 -14.39 20.33
CA SER A 2 -4.93 -14.07 19.46
C SER A 2 -4.40 -15.38 18.87
N ARG A 3 -4.34 -15.48 17.53
CA ARG A 3 -3.74 -16.62 16.84
C ARG A 3 -2.22 -16.50 16.87
N SER A 4 -1.53 -17.62 17.01
CA SER A 4 -0.07 -17.66 16.93
C SER A 4 0.39 -17.49 15.48
N TYR A 5 1.68 -17.17 15.28
CA TYR A 5 2.28 -17.10 13.94
C TYR A 5 2.08 -18.40 13.14
N ASN A 6 2.20 -19.55 13.79
CA ASN A 6 2.01 -20.85 13.13
C ASN A 6 0.55 -21.09 12.73
N ASP A 7 -0.42 -20.58 13.50
CA ASP A 7 -1.84 -20.66 13.14
C ASP A 7 -2.14 -19.75 11.93
N GLU A 8 -1.50 -18.59 11.86
CA GLU A 8 -1.65 -17.65 10.74
C GLU A 8 -1.06 -18.24 9.43
N LEU A 9 0.07 -18.95 9.51
CA LEU A 9 0.69 -19.61 8.36
C LEU A 9 -0.20 -20.65 7.66
N GLN A 10 -1.13 -21.29 8.38
CA GLN A 10 -2.02 -22.32 7.81
C GLN A 10 -2.94 -21.76 6.71
N TYR A 11 -3.16 -20.44 6.73
CA TYR A 11 -3.97 -19.75 5.75
C TYR A 11 -3.19 -19.26 4.53
N LEU A 12 -1.87 -19.47 4.50
CA LEU A 12 -1.00 -18.98 3.44
C LEU A 12 -0.49 -20.16 2.61
N ASP A 13 -0.85 -20.17 1.32
CA ASP A 13 -0.35 -21.18 0.37
C ASP A 13 0.53 -20.52 -0.67
N LYS A 14 1.71 -21.09 -0.92
CA LYS A 14 2.55 -20.68 -2.05
C LYS A 14 1.97 -21.26 -3.35
N ILE A 15 1.49 -20.41 -4.25
CA ILE A 15 0.93 -20.82 -5.55
C ILE A 15 2.05 -20.95 -6.60
N SER A 16 3.00 -20.02 -6.60
CA SER A 16 4.11 -19.96 -7.56
C SER A 16 5.38 -19.45 -6.87
N SER A 17 6.48 -19.36 -7.63
CA SER A 17 7.75 -18.82 -7.13
C SER A 17 7.62 -17.41 -6.55
N ASN A 18 6.63 -16.64 -7.03
CA ASN A 18 6.43 -15.25 -6.67
C ASN A 18 5.01 -14.91 -6.18
N CYS A 19 4.15 -15.90 -5.92
CA CYS A 19 2.76 -15.66 -5.55
C CYS A 19 2.33 -16.52 -4.37
N TRP A 20 1.66 -15.86 -3.43
CA TRP A 20 1.09 -16.46 -2.25
C TRP A 20 -0.41 -16.19 -2.20
N ARG A 21 -1.19 -17.22 -1.89
CA ARG A 21 -2.62 -17.16 -1.62
C ARG A 21 -2.86 -16.91 -0.14
N ILE A 22 -3.83 -16.06 0.16
CA ILE A 22 -4.42 -15.90 1.48
C ILE A 22 -5.81 -16.53 1.46
N LYS A 23 -5.96 -17.67 2.15
CA LYS A 23 -7.22 -18.39 2.28
C LYS A 23 -8.27 -17.60 3.04
N LYS A 24 -9.54 -17.90 2.76
CA LYS A 24 -10.68 -17.45 3.57
C LYS A 24 -10.50 -17.87 5.04
N GLY A 25 -11.00 -17.05 5.96
CA GLY A 25 -10.84 -17.27 7.41
C GLY A 25 -9.53 -16.73 7.99
N PHE A 26 -8.62 -16.23 7.16
CA PHE A 26 -7.41 -15.55 7.67
C PHE A 26 -7.72 -14.28 8.49
N VAL A 27 -8.96 -13.77 8.52
CA VAL A 27 -9.55 -12.80 9.47
C VAL A 27 -11.05 -13.10 9.44
N PRO A 28 -11.73 -12.90 10.57
CA PRO A 28 -13.18 -13.02 10.64
C PRO A 28 -13.90 -12.33 9.49
N ASN A 29 -14.90 -13.00 8.91
CA ASN A 29 -15.78 -12.45 7.86
C ASN A 29 -15.10 -12.17 6.49
N MET A 30 -13.89 -12.69 6.24
CA MET A 30 -13.27 -12.62 4.90
C MET A 30 -14.09 -13.42 3.88
N GLN A 31 -14.72 -12.72 2.92
CA GLN A 31 -15.60 -13.33 1.91
C GLN A 31 -14.86 -13.81 0.65
N VAL A 32 -13.73 -13.18 0.32
CA VAL A 32 -12.91 -13.49 -0.85
C VAL A 32 -11.49 -13.84 -0.47
N GLU A 33 -10.84 -14.71 -1.24
CA GLU A 33 -9.42 -14.99 -1.11
C GLU A 33 -8.59 -13.80 -1.61
N GLY A 34 -7.41 -13.61 -1.03
CA GLY A 34 -6.44 -12.60 -1.45
C GLY A 34 -5.22 -13.26 -2.08
N ASN A 35 -4.51 -12.53 -2.93
CA ASN A 35 -3.17 -12.94 -3.37
C ASN A 35 -2.18 -11.82 -3.07
N PHE A 36 -0.93 -12.17 -2.78
CA PHE A 36 0.16 -11.21 -2.79
C PHE A 36 1.35 -11.75 -3.56
N TYR A 37 2.12 -10.85 -4.16
CA TYR A 37 3.22 -11.20 -5.03
C TYR A 37 4.54 -10.79 -4.42
N VAL A 38 5.41 -11.73 -4.09
CA VAL A 38 6.74 -11.42 -3.53
C VAL A 38 7.77 -12.41 -4.02
N ASN A 39 8.99 -11.94 -4.30
CA ASN A 39 10.14 -12.80 -4.56
C ASN A 39 10.78 -13.26 -3.23
N GLU A 40 11.79 -14.12 -3.30
CA GLU A 40 12.42 -14.69 -2.09
C GLU A 40 12.97 -13.65 -1.09
N PRO A 41 13.63 -12.54 -1.52
CA PRO A 41 14.02 -11.48 -0.59
C PRO A 41 12.84 -10.82 0.13
N LEU A 42 11.80 -10.44 -0.62
CA LEU A 42 10.63 -9.74 -0.08
C LEU A 42 9.75 -10.66 0.78
N GLU A 43 9.73 -11.95 0.47
CA GLU A 43 9.03 -12.97 1.24
C GLU A 43 9.47 -12.97 2.71
N LYS A 44 10.78 -12.84 2.96
CA LYS A 44 11.34 -12.79 4.32
C LYS A 44 10.79 -11.59 5.11
N LEU A 45 10.73 -10.42 4.47
CA LEU A 45 10.21 -9.20 5.08
C LEU A 45 8.72 -9.32 5.39
N MET A 46 7.93 -9.88 4.47
CA MET A 46 6.49 -10.10 4.67
C MET A 46 6.21 -11.03 5.86
N PHE A 47 6.95 -12.12 5.99
CA PHE A 47 6.76 -13.06 7.10
C PHE A 47 7.31 -12.52 8.43
N GLU A 48 8.32 -11.66 8.39
CA GLU A 48 8.79 -10.93 9.57
C GLU A 48 7.73 -9.96 10.08
N GLU A 49 7.08 -9.21 9.18
CA GLU A 49 5.95 -8.35 9.52
C GLU A 49 4.82 -9.19 10.16
N LEU A 50 4.53 -10.38 9.60
CA LEU A 50 3.47 -11.26 10.12
C LEU A 50 3.80 -11.75 11.52
N ARG A 51 5.07 -12.09 11.74
CA ARG A 51 5.57 -12.49 13.06
C ARG A 51 5.46 -11.35 14.06
N ASN A 52 5.79 -10.12 13.68
CA ASN A 52 5.66 -8.95 14.54
C ASN A 52 4.20 -8.69 14.92
N ALA A 53 3.27 -8.82 13.97
CA ALA A 53 1.82 -8.69 14.22
C ALA A 53 1.23 -9.77 15.14
N CYS A 54 1.93 -10.92 15.30
CA CYS A 54 1.54 -11.99 16.22
C CYS A 54 2.16 -11.86 17.62
N ARG A 55 3.25 -11.11 17.77
CA ARG A 55 3.96 -10.91 19.05
C ARG A 55 3.27 -9.93 20.00
N GLY A 56 2.38 -9.07 19.49
CA GLY A 56 1.58 -8.15 20.29
C GLY A 56 0.49 -8.87 21.09
N GLY A 57 0.86 -9.52 22.19
CA GLY A 57 -0.09 -10.00 23.21
C GLY A 57 -0.43 -8.88 24.20
N GLY A 58 -1.63 -8.29 24.10
CA GLY A 58 -2.16 -7.35 25.10
C GLY A 58 -3.18 -6.38 24.54
N GLU A 59 -4.19 -6.04 25.33
CA GLU A 59 -5.34 -5.17 25.03
C GLU A 59 -5.00 -3.69 24.79
N SER A 60 -3.87 -3.38 24.17
CA SER A 60 -3.49 -2.02 23.79
C SER A 60 -2.63 -2.10 22.55
N ARG A 61 -3.16 -1.57 21.44
CA ARG A 61 -2.67 -1.74 20.06
C ARG A 61 -3.06 -3.09 19.46
N SER A 62 -4.32 -3.16 19.04
CA SER A 62 -4.56 -3.54 17.65
C SER A 62 -3.52 -2.80 16.83
N ASP A 63 -2.41 -3.44 16.44
CA ASP A 63 -1.61 -2.94 15.35
C ASP A 63 -2.48 -3.15 14.11
N PRO A 64 -3.20 -2.11 13.65
CA PRO A 64 -4.15 -2.25 12.55
C PRO A 64 -3.41 -2.47 11.23
N GLN A 65 -2.06 -2.38 11.25
CA GLN A 65 -1.27 -2.06 10.10
C GLN A 65 -0.72 -3.26 9.35
N HIS A 66 -0.67 -4.48 9.90
CA HIS A 66 -0.10 -5.59 9.14
C HIS A 66 -0.76 -5.74 7.74
N PRO A 67 -0.03 -5.76 6.59
CA PRO A 67 -0.60 -5.66 5.25
C PRO A 67 -1.62 -6.76 4.94
N SER A 68 -1.41 -7.97 5.46
CA SER A 68 -2.36 -9.08 5.33
C SER A 68 -3.64 -8.94 6.18
N ARG A 69 -3.61 -8.07 7.21
CA ARG A 69 -4.76 -7.66 8.04
C ARG A 69 -5.36 -6.33 7.63
N GLU A 70 -4.58 -5.49 6.96
CA GLU A 70 -4.98 -4.15 6.56
C GLU A 70 -5.47 -4.08 5.13
N THR A 71 -5.26 -5.08 4.28
CA THR A 71 -6.03 -5.29 3.04
C THR A 71 -7.57 -5.44 3.29
N ARG A 72 -8.12 -5.02 4.44
CA ARG A 72 -9.26 -5.67 5.09
C ARG A 72 -10.24 -4.80 5.88
N ARG A 73 -9.92 -3.54 6.25
CA ARG A 73 -10.66 -2.89 7.34
C ARG A 73 -12.07 -2.34 7.04
N PRO A 74 -12.55 -2.12 5.80
CA PRO A 74 -13.97 -1.76 5.63
C PRO A 74 -14.81 -2.79 4.86
N PHE A 75 -14.40 -4.06 4.79
CA PHE A 75 -15.10 -5.07 3.96
C PHE A 75 -16.22 -5.85 4.64
N THR A 76 -16.63 -5.49 5.86
CA THR A 76 -17.74 -6.16 6.55
C THR A 76 -19.11 -5.81 5.98
N LEU A 77 -19.24 -4.75 5.17
CA LEU A 77 -20.50 -4.32 4.57
C LEU A 77 -20.63 -4.78 3.11
N THR A 78 -19.57 -4.64 2.31
CA THR A 78 -19.53 -5.09 0.91
C THR A 78 -18.13 -5.59 0.57
N PRO A 79 -17.90 -6.90 0.33
CA PRO A 79 -16.59 -7.43 0.01
C PRO A 79 -16.14 -7.00 -1.40
N PRO A 80 -14.82 -6.93 -1.67
CA PRO A 80 -14.35 -6.74 -3.04
C PRO A 80 -14.58 -8.05 -3.81
N GLN A 81 -14.60 -7.98 -5.14
CA GLN A 81 -14.55 -9.19 -5.97
C GLN A 81 -13.19 -9.88 -5.86
N LYS A 82 -12.11 -9.11 -5.79
CA LYS A 82 -10.72 -9.59 -5.63
C LYS A 82 -9.88 -8.56 -4.87
N SER A 83 -8.90 -9.05 -4.12
CA SER A 83 -7.86 -8.22 -3.49
C SER A 83 -6.46 -8.77 -3.77
N ILE A 84 -5.54 -7.86 -4.08
CA ILE A 84 -4.18 -8.19 -4.50
C ILE A 84 -3.17 -7.27 -3.80
N GLY A 85 -2.20 -7.84 -3.08
CA GLY A 85 -1.01 -7.14 -2.63
C GLY A 85 0.09 -7.17 -3.68
N LEU A 86 0.59 -6.00 -4.07
CA LEU A 86 1.77 -5.85 -4.94
C LEU A 86 3.07 -6.17 -4.18
N PRO A 87 4.22 -6.29 -4.87
CA PRO A 87 5.48 -6.67 -4.21
C PRO A 87 6.03 -5.69 -3.17
N ASP A 88 5.60 -4.45 -3.22
CA ASP A 88 5.90 -3.40 -2.24
C ASP A 88 4.82 -3.28 -1.16
N VAL A 89 3.93 -4.28 -1.04
CA VAL A 89 2.83 -4.24 -0.07
C VAL A 89 3.36 -4.12 1.35
N HIS A 90 2.83 -3.17 2.11
CA HIS A 90 3.18 -2.96 3.50
C HIS A 90 2.04 -2.28 4.26
N SER A 91 2.27 -2.15 5.56
CA SER A 91 1.44 -1.42 6.48
C SER A 91 0.97 -0.03 5.98
N GLY A 92 -0.33 0.22 6.02
CA GLY A 92 -1.03 1.44 5.60
C GLY A 92 -2.07 1.94 6.62
N TYR A 93 -3.21 2.48 6.15
CA TYR A 93 -4.32 2.92 7.01
C TYR A 93 -5.64 2.37 6.50
N GLY A 94 -6.06 1.24 7.07
CA GLY A 94 -7.29 0.55 6.73
C GLY A 94 -7.25 -0.25 5.41
N PHE A 95 -6.45 0.19 4.43
CA PHE A 95 -5.87 -0.59 3.33
C PHE A 95 -4.36 -0.62 3.45
N ALA A 96 -3.74 -1.75 3.11
CA ALA A 96 -2.30 -1.83 2.95
C ALA A 96 -1.86 -0.96 1.76
N ILE A 97 -0.72 -0.27 1.90
CA ILE A 97 -0.08 0.40 0.75
C ILE A 97 0.38 -0.70 -0.21
N GLY A 98 0.28 -0.46 -1.52
CA GLY A 98 0.54 -1.48 -2.54
C GLY A 98 -0.59 -2.51 -2.70
N ASN A 99 -1.74 -2.35 -2.01
CA ASN A 99 -2.90 -3.20 -2.27
C ASN A 99 -3.81 -2.64 -3.38
N MET A 100 -4.38 -3.55 -4.17
CA MET A 100 -5.44 -3.28 -5.13
C MET A 100 -6.68 -4.08 -4.75
N ALA A 101 -7.84 -3.43 -4.76
CA ALA A 101 -9.12 -4.09 -4.54
C ALA A 101 -10.14 -3.61 -5.58
N ALA A 102 -10.85 -4.55 -6.20
CA ALA A 102 -11.91 -4.25 -7.16
C ALA A 102 -13.28 -4.49 -6.52
N PHE A 103 -14.16 -3.50 -6.62
CA PHE A 103 -15.52 -3.55 -6.09
C PHE A 103 -16.54 -3.56 -7.22
N ASP A 104 -17.62 -4.31 -7.02
CA ASP A 104 -18.73 -4.35 -7.96
C ASP A 104 -19.66 -3.15 -7.73
N MET A 105 -19.71 -2.24 -8.69
CA MET A 105 -20.56 -1.05 -8.64
C MET A 105 -22.03 -1.34 -8.95
N SER A 106 -22.37 -2.54 -9.44
CA SER A 106 -23.75 -2.98 -9.64
C SER A 106 -24.41 -3.52 -8.36
N ASN A 107 -23.61 -3.72 -7.29
CA ASN A 107 -24.11 -4.11 -5.99
C ASN A 107 -25.10 -3.06 -5.45
N PRO A 108 -26.24 -3.46 -4.84
CA PRO A 108 -27.20 -2.53 -4.23
C PRO A 108 -26.60 -1.58 -3.19
N THR A 109 -25.48 -1.97 -2.57
CA THR A 109 -24.74 -1.17 -1.59
C THR A 109 -23.25 -1.12 -1.99
N PRO A 110 -22.88 -0.34 -3.03
CA PRO A 110 -21.50 -0.26 -3.48
C PRO A 110 -20.65 0.51 -2.45
N LEU A 111 -19.39 0.10 -2.29
CA LEU A 111 -18.46 0.72 -1.35
C LEU A 111 -17.26 1.31 -2.07
N CYS A 112 -16.94 2.56 -1.77
CA CYS A 112 -15.71 3.23 -2.17
C CYS A 112 -15.00 3.74 -0.91
N PRO A 113 -14.17 2.91 -0.25
CA PRO A 113 -13.60 3.27 1.03
C PRO A 113 -12.46 4.29 0.84
N PRO A 114 -12.48 5.47 1.51
CA PRO A 114 -11.43 6.48 1.37
C PRO A 114 -10.03 5.96 1.74
N GLY A 115 -9.95 5.07 2.74
CA GLY A 115 -8.70 4.41 3.13
C GLY A 115 -8.09 3.55 2.02
N GLY A 116 -8.89 3.09 1.05
CA GLY A 116 -8.40 2.36 -0.13
C GLY A 116 -7.79 3.25 -1.21
N VAL A 117 -7.94 4.57 -1.10
CA VAL A 117 -7.31 5.57 -1.99
C VAL A 117 -6.07 6.15 -1.32
N GLY A 118 -6.16 6.47 -0.04
CA GLY A 118 -5.08 7.10 0.73
C GLY A 118 -5.33 8.58 1.02
N PHE A 119 -4.54 9.14 1.93
CA PHE A 119 -4.66 10.54 2.35
C PHE A 119 -4.18 11.53 1.29
N ASP A 120 -3.07 11.22 0.62
CA ASP A 120 -2.52 12.00 -0.48
C ASP A 120 -3.14 11.52 -1.80
N ILE A 121 -4.36 12.00 -2.07
CA ILE A 121 -5.13 11.60 -3.24
C ILE A 121 -4.40 12.02 -4.51
N ASN A 122 -4.20 11.06 -5.42
CA ASN A 122 -3.47 11.25 -6.67
C ASN A 122 -1.97 11.57 -6.45
N CYS A 123 -1.39 11.12 -5.34
CA CYS A 123 0.05 10.96 -5.23
C CYS A 123 0.54 10.10 -6.41
N GLY A 124 1.52 10.60 -7.15
CA GLY A 124 1.92 9.97 -8.39
C GLY A 124 3.15 10.60 -8.99
N VAL A 125 3.60 10.01 -10.09
CA VAL A 125 4.85 10.38 -10.76
C VAL A 125 4.54 10.88 -12.16
N ARG A 126 5.21 11.96 -12.56
CA ARG A 126 5.21 12.46 -13.94
C ARG A 126 6.62 12.35 -14.50
N LEU A 127 6.75 11.76 -15.69
CA LEU A 127 8.00 11.68 -16.42
C LEU A 127 7.99 12.70 -17.57
N LEU A 128 9.02 13.54 -17.63
CA LEU A 128 9.29 14.45 -18.76
C LEU A 128 10.57 13.99 -19.45
N ARG A 129 10.54 13.94 -20.78
CA ARG A 129 11.71 13.60 -21.59
C ARG A 129 12.28 14.84 -22.25
N THR A 130 13.61 14.88 -22.38
CA THR A 130 14.35 15.89 -23.16
C THR A 130 15.05 15.19 -24.32
N ASN A 131 15.73 15.99 -25.16
CA ASN A 131 16.63 15.49 -26.19
C ASN A 131 18.11 15.56 -25.75
N LEU A 132 18.36 15.70 -24.44
CA LEU A 132 19.71 15.76 -23.88
C LEU A 132 20.15 14.36 -23.46
N ASP A 133 21.43 14.07 -23.62
CA ASP A 133 22.05 12.87 -23.10
C ASP A 133 22.71 13.15 -21.73
N GLU A 134 23.11 12.09 -21.03
CA GLU A 134 23.75 12.22 -19.72
C GLU A 134 25.00 13.12 -19.77
N CYS A 135 25.79 13.03 -20.85
CA CYS A 135 27.01 13.82 -21.02
C CYS A 135 26.74 15.33 -21.13
N ASP A 136 25.56 15.75 -21.60
CA ASP A 136 25.18 17.16 -21.67
C ASP A 136 24.84 17.71 -20.28
N VAL A 137 24.33 16.84 -19.38
CA VAL A 137 23.83 17.23 -18.06
C VAL A 137 24.91 17.13 -16.98
N GLN A 138 25.81 16.14 -17.06
CA GLN A 138 26.85 15.90 -16.05
C GLN A 138 27.67 17.16 -15.69
N PRO A 139 28.11 18.01 -16.64
CA PRO A 139 28.88 19.21 -16.31
C PRO A 139 28.09 20.28 -15.55
N VAL A 140 26.75 20.30 -15.70
CA VAL A 140 25.87 21.34 -15.15
C VAL A 140 24.92 20.82 -14.07
N LYS A 141 25.04 19.55 -13.65
CA LYS A 141 24.09 18.86 -12.76
C LYS A 141 23.81 19.61 -11.46
N GLU A 142 24.82 20.19 -10.84
CA GLU A 142 24.68 20.93 -9.57
C GLU A 142 23.93 22.25 -9.79
N GLN A 143 24.25 22.96 -10.87
CA GLN A 143 23.56 24.20 -11.25
C GLN A 143 22.10 23.92 -11.60
N LEU A 144 21.83 22.83 -12.32
CA LEU A 144 20.49 22.39 -12.67
C LEU A 144 19.69 22.00 -11.42
N ALA A 145 20.27 21.21 -10.51
CA ALA A 145 19.61 20.81 -9.27
C ALA A 145 19.26 22.02 -8.39
N GLN A 146 20.20 22.97 -8.24
CA GLN A 146 19.96 24.21 -7.52
C GLN A 146 18.85 25.04 -8.18
N SER A 147 18.91 25.18 -9.52
CA SER A 147 17.87 25.91 -10.26
C SER A 147 16.49 25.28 -10.11
N LEU A 148 16.39 23.94 -10.11
CA LEU A 148 15.13 23.24 -9.85
C LEU A 148 14.61 23.52 -8.44
N PHE A 149 15.48 23.49 -7.43
CA PHE A 149 15.10 23.78 -6.05
C PHE A 149 14.62 25.24 -5.87
N ASP A 150 15.29 26.19 -6.51
CA ASP A 150 14.92 27.61 -6.44
C ASP A 150 13.55 27.89 -7.09
N HIS A 151 13.20 27.14 -8.14
CA HIS A 151 11.98 27.37 -8.93
C HIS A 151 10.81 26.45 -8.56
N ILE A 152 11.05 25.33 -7.89
CA ILE A 152 10.02 24.36 -7.47
C ILE A 152 9.82 24.50 -5.96
N PRO A 153 8.71 25.14 -5.50
CA PRO A 153 8.44 25.27 -4.08
C PRO A 153 8.29 23.90 -3.41
N VAL A 154 9.11 23.65 -2.38
CA VAL A 154 9.07 22.41 -1.57
C VAL A 154 8.96 22.74 -0.08
N GLY A 155 8.54 21.77 0.72
CA GLY A 155 8.44 21.89 2.18
C GLY A 155 7.01 22.08 2.70
N VAL A 156 6.78 21.62 3.94
CA VAL A 156 5.47 21.71 4.60
C VAL A 156 5.09 23.17 4.82
N GLY A 157 3.90 23.55 4.33
CA GLY A 157 3.41 24.93 4.43
C GLY A 157 3.95 25.90 3.38
N SER A 158 4.83 25.43 2.48
CA SER A 158 5.24 26.20 1.30
C SER A 158 4.07 26.44 0.36
N LYS A 159 4.09 27.58 -0.35
CA LYS A 159 3.02 28.00 -1.27
C LYS A 159 3.55 28.06 -2.70
N GLY A 160 2.67 27.78 -3.66
CA GLY A 160 2.99 27.93 -5.08
C GLY A 160 3.26 29.38 -5.46
N VAL A 161 4.03 29.57 -6.54
CA VAL A 161 4.36 30.90 -7.10
C VAL A 161 3.11 31.65 -7.58
N ILE A 162 2.07 30.92 -7.98
CA ILE A 162 0.79 31.49 -8.39
C ILE A 162 -0.05 31.77 -7.14
N PRO A 163 -0.41 33.04 -6.85
CA PRO A 163 -1.24 33.37 -5.71
C PRO A 163 -2.63 32.75 -5.86
N MET A 164 -3.04 31.95 -4.88
CA MET A 164 -4.39 31.42 -4.78
C MET A 164 -5.02 31.92 -3.49
N ASN A 165 -6.18 32.58 -3.61
CA ASN A 165 -7.00 32.89 -2.44
C ASN A 165 -7.73 31.61 -2.01
N ALA A 166 -7.64 31.27 -0.73
CA ALA A 166 -8.54 30.26 -0.17
C ALA A 166 -9.97 30.80 -0.26
N LYS A 167 -10.87 30.04 -0.88
CA LYS A 167 -12.31 30.24 -0.74
C LYS A 167 -12.82 29.46 0.45
#